data_AF-A0A7C2A5Y7-F1
#
_entry.id   AF-A0A7C2A5Y7-F1
#
_cell.length_a   1.000
_cell.length_b   1.000
_cell.length_c   1.000
_cell.angle_alpha   90.00
_cell.angle_beta   90.00
_cell.angle_gamma   90.00
#
_symmetry.space_group_name_H-M   'P 1'
#
loop_
_entity.id
_entity.type
_entity.pdbx_description
1 polymer ?
#
loop_
_entity_poly.entity_id
_entity_poly.type
_entity_poly.pdbx_seq_one_letter_code
_entity_poly.pdbx_strand_id
1 'polypeptide(L)'
;KEKYVEKPKQPTRIILDTHCRTPIDALAVKGEIETLIITAEETKCDKKYGGNVKIISCSTTEEGFIDLQYALSILYKRGIKTLLVEGGGTVIWSFLREKLVDELYIYIGSIIIGGEKTPTPVEGEGFLVKNNILRLKLLEYSKMGDGILLHYRLTRK
;
A
#
# COMPACT_ATOMS: atom_id res chain seq x y z
N LYS A 1 -17.84 -4.22 21.06
CA LYS A 1 -18.72 -4.91 20.07
C LYS A 1 -18.38 -4.32 18.71
N GLU A 2 -17.77 -5.10 17.84
CA GLU A 2 -17.51 -4.70 16.45
C GLU A 2 -18.85 -4.43 15.76
N LYS A 3 -19.04 -3.22 15.25
CA LYS A 3 -20.20 -2.86 14.44
C LYS A 3 -19.91 -3.31 13.01
N TYR A 4 -20.44 -4.45 12.63
CA TYR A 4 -20.45 -4.88 11.23
C TYR A 4 -21.44 -4.00 10.46
N VAL A 5 -21.00 -3.45 9.33
CA VAL A 5 -21.85 -2.67 8.42
C VAL A 5 -22.64 -3.67 7.57
N GLU A 6 -23.98 -3.61 7.58
CA GLU A 6 -24.84 -4.57 6.86
C GLU A 6 -24.64 -4.57 5.33
N LYS A 7 -24.19 -3.45 4.76
CA LYS A 7 -23.82 -3.31 3.34
C LYS A 7 -22.57 -2.44 3.20
N PRO A 8 -21.37 -2.98 3.41
CA PRO A 8 -20.16 -2.19 3.30
C PRO A 8 -19.93 -1.82 1.82
N LYS A 9 -19.76 -0.53 1.55
CA LYS A 9 -19.30 -0.08 0.24
C LYS A 9 -17.87 -0.61 0.05
N GLN A 10 -17.66 -1.39 -1.02
CA GLN A 10 -16.34 -1.88 -1.36
C GLN A 10 -15.44 -0.70 -1.78
N PRO A 11 -14.23 -0.56 -1.21
CA PRO A 11 -13.32 0.51 -1.59
C PRO A 11 -12.75 0.27 -2.99
N THR A 12 -12.40 1.35 -3.70
CA THR A 12 -11.64 1.26 -4.95
C THR A 12 -10.30 0.58 -4.68
N ARG A 13 -9.96 -0.45 -5.47
CA ARG A 13 -8.67 -1.15 -5.38
C ARG A 13 -7.62 -0.41 -6.19
N ILE A 14 -6.39 -0.33 -5.70
CA ILE A 14 -5.30 0.36 -6.38
C ILE A 14 -4.10 -0.58 -6.42
N ILE A 15 -3.54 -0.77 -7.61
CA ILE A 15 -2.39 -1.63 -7.86
C ILE A 15 -1.28 -0.75 -8.43
N LEU A 16 -0.12 -0.71 -7.75
CA LEU A 16 1.11 -0.12 -8.30
C LEU A 16 1.81 -1.17 -9.14
N ASP A 17 1.89 -0.95 -10.44
CA ASP A 17 2.44 -1.91 -11.39
C ASP A 17 3.15 -1.19 -12.53
N THR A 18 4.39 -0.76 -12.25
CA THR A 18 5.25 -0.01 -13.18
C THR A 18 5.19 -0.57 -14.60
N HIS A 19 5.27 -1.89 -14.76
CA HIS A 19 5.47 -2.56 -16.05
C HIS A 19 4.25 -3.35 -16.55
N CYS A 20 3.03 -3.06 -16.10
CA CYS A 20 1.81 -3.76 -16.54
C CYS A 20 1.92 -5.31 -16.40
N ARG A 21 2.49 -5.80 -15.30
CA ARG A 21 2.67 -7.23 -15.01
C ARG A 21 1.42 -7.92 -14.50
N THR A 22 0.48 -7.17 -13.92
CA THR A 22 -0.78 -7.67 -13.33
C THR A 22 -1.48 -8.62 -14.31
N PRO A 23 -1.73 -9.88 -13.94
CA PRO A 23 -2.45 -10.82 -14.80
C PRO A 23 -3.92 -10.39 -14.99
N ILE A 24 -4.47 -10.59 -16.18
CA ILE A 24 -5.88 -10.26 -16.48
C ILE A 24 -6.87 -11.12 -15.69
N ASP A 25 -6.41 -12.26 -15.18
CA ASP A 25 -7.16 -13.23 -14.40
C ASP A 25 -6.89 -13.15 -12.89
N ALA A 26 -6.08 -12.19 -12.43
CA ALA A 26 -5.83 -11.98 -11.02
C ALA A 26 -7.13 -11.66 -10.27
N LEU A 27 -7.27 -12.17 -9.05
CA LEU A 27 -8.46 -11.91 -8.21
C LEU A 27 -8.67 -10.41 -7.96
N ALA A 28 -7.58 -9.65 -7.87
CA ALA A 28 -7.58 -8.22 -7.65
C ALA A 28 -8.16 -7.40 -8.82
N VAL A 29 -8.30 -7.97 -10.02
CA VAL A 29 -8.88 -7.28 -11.20
C VAL A 29 -10.24 -7.83 -11.62
N LYS A 30 -10.65 -8.97 -11.05
CA LYS A 30 -11.96 -9.60 -11.29
C LYS A 30 -13.10 -8.93 -10.51
N GLY A 31 -14.33 -9.15 -10.96
CA GLY A 31 -15.56 -8.71 -10.30
C GLY A 31 -16.00 -7.29 -10.69
N GLU A 32 -16.84 -6.69 -9.85
CA GLU A 32 -17.48 -5.39 -10.15
C GLU A 32 -16.80 -4.20 -9.44
N ILE A 33 -15.83 -4.47 -8.55
CA ILE A 33 -15.15 -3.43 -7.79
C ILE A 33 -14.20 -2.66 -8.70
N GLU A 34 -14.34 -1.33 -8.71
CA GLU A 34 -13.44 -0.45 -9.45
C GLU A 34 -11.99 -0.70 -9.03
N THR A 35 -11.13 -0.90 -10.03
CA THR A 35 -9.72 -1.20 -9.81
C THR A 35 -8.87 -0.30 -10.68
N LEU A 36 -7.97 0.45 -10.04
CA LEU A 36 -7.02 1.33 -10.72
C LEU A 36 -5.67 0.61 -10.77
N ILE A 37 -5.13 0.42 -11.97
CA ILE A 37 -3.76 -0.08 -12.16
C ILE A 37 -2.91 1.12 -12.56
N ILE A 38 -1.97 1.51 -11.70
CA ILE A 38 -1.06 2.62 -11.95
C ILE A 38 0.22 2.07 -12.59
N THR A 39 0.47 2.49 -13.82
CA THR A 39 1.63 2.06 -14.63
C THR A 39 2.52 3.25 -14.95
N ALA A 40 3.77 2.99 -15.32
CA ALA A 40 4.66 4.04 -15.80
C ALA A 40 4.14 4.62 -17.14
N GLU A 41 4.41 5.90 -17.41
CA GLU A 41 3.98 6.59 -18.64
C GLU A 41 4.53 5.94 -19.91
N GLU A 42 5.76 5.47 -19.87
CA GLU A 42 6.45 4.79 -20.97
C GLU A 42 6.01 3.32 -21.14
N THR A 43 5.26 2.77 -20.17
CA THR A 43 4.81 1.39 -20.22
C THR A 43 3.57 1.25 -21.10
N LYS A 44 3.73 0.56 -22.23
CA LYS A 44 2.61 0.14 -23.08
C LYS A 44 1.90 -1.06 -22.47
N CYS A 45 0.61 -0.92 -22.17
CA CYS A 45 -0.21 -1.97 -21.58
C CYS A 45 -1.34 -2.39 -22.52
N ASP A 46 -1.10 -3.42 -23.35
CA ASP A 46 -2.08 -3.93 -24.33
C ASP A 46 -3.06 -4.97 -23.73
N LYS A 47 -2.99 -5.20 -22.41
CA LYS A 47 -3.83 -6.17 -21.70
C LYS A 47 -5.30 -5.73 -21.66
N LYS A 48 -6.20 -6.65 -21.98
CA LYS A 48 -7.65 -6.43 -21.95
C LYS A 48 -8.25 -6.91 -20.63
N TYR A 49 -8.42 -5.98 -19.70
CA TYR A 49 -9.10 -6.24 -18.43
C TYR A 49 -10.62 -6.10 -18.55
N GLY A 50 -11.35 -6.48 -17.49
CA GLY A 50 -12.78 -6.20 -17.37
C GLY A 50 -13.08 -4.69 -17.28
N GLY A 51 -14.33 -4.30 -17.57
CA GLY A 51 -14.74 -2.89 -17.60
C GLY A 51 -14.65 -2.15 -16.26
N ASN A 52 -14.48 -2.87 -15.15
CA ASN A 52 -14.22 -2.33 -13.81
C ASN A 52 -12.78 -1.84 -13.62
N VAL A 53 -11.85 -2.17 -14.54
CA VAL A 53 -10.42 -1.85 -14.43
C VAL A 53 -10.08 -0.63 -15.27
N LYS A 54 -9.34 0.31 -14.68
CA LYS A 54 -8.79 1.48 -15.37
C LYS A 54 -7.28 1.51 -15.22
N ILE A 55 -6.58 1.57 -16.34
CA ILE A 55 -5.12 1.76 -16.35
C ILE A 55 -4.85 3.27 -16.32
N ILE A 56 -3.94 3.68 -15.43
CA ILE A 56 -3.57 5.08 -15.23
C ILE A 56 -2.05 5.20 -15.39
N SER A 57 -1.63 6.02 -16.34
CA SER A 57 -0.22 6.39 -16.51
C SER A 57 0.22 7.36 -15.41
N CYS A 58 1.45 7.17 -14.92
CA CYS A 58 2.04 7.93 -13.84
C CYS A 58 3.55 8.09 -14.08
N SER A 59 4.12 9.22 -13.65
CA SER A 59 5.57 9.41 -13.65
C SER A 59 6.26 8.36 -12.76
N THR A 60 7.54 8.13 -13.04
CA THR A 60 8.41 7.27 -12.23
C THR A 60 9.51 8.08 -11.56
N THR A 61 10.00 7.56 -10.44
CA THR A 61 11.25 8.01 -9.82
C THR A 61 12.45 7.64 -10.70
N GLU A 62 13.62 8.20 -10.43
CA GLU A 62 14.88 7.80 -11.09
C GLU A 62 15.19 6.30 -10.92
N GLU A 63 14.75 5.69 -9.82
CA GLU A 63 14.87 4.26 -9.52
C GLU A 63 13.91 3.37 -10.35
N GLY A 64 13.06 3.95 -11.19
CA GLY A 64 12.07 3.21 -12.00
C GLY A 64 10.83 2.75 -11.23
N PHE A 65 10.61 3.22 -10.01
CA PHE A 65 9.36 3.00 -9.28
C PHE A 65 8.31 4.06 -9.64
N ILE A 66 7.03 3.75 -9.43
CA ILE A 66 5.96 4.75 -9.53
C ILE A 66 6.25 5.91 -8.55
N ASP A 67 6.19 7.15 -9.05
CA ASP A 67 6.25 8.36 -8.21
C ASP A 67 4.99 8.43 -7.34
N LEU A 68 5.17 8.18 -6.03
CA LEU A 68 4.07 8.12 -5.09
C LEU A 68 3.39 9.48 -4.89
N GLN A 69 4.13 10.59 -4.91
CA GLN A 69 3.53 11.92 -4.77
C GLN A 69 2.62 12.23 -5.95
N TYR A 70 3.08 11.92 -7.17
CA TYR A 70 2.26 12.09 -8.37
C TYR A 70 1.04 11.16 -8.36
N ALA A 71 1.24 9.88 -8.03
CA ALA A 71 0.15 8.91 -7.89
C ALA A 71 -0.90 9.34 -6.85
N LEU A 72 -0.49 9.81 -5.67
CA LEU A 72 -1.40 10.32 -4.65
C LEU A 72 -2.17 11.55 -5.14
N SER A 73 -1.54 12.42 -5.94
CA SER A 73 -2.23 13.58 -6.54
C SER A 73 -3.33 13.16 -7.53
N ILE A 74 -3.09 12.12 -8.34
CA ILE A 74 -4.04 11.51 -9.27
C ILE A 74 -5.24 10.93 -8.51
N LEU A 75 -4.97 10.23 -7.41
CA LEU A 75 -5.98 9.62 -6.55
C LEU A 75 -6.83 10.67 -5.83
N TYR A 76 -6.19 11.73 -5.32
CA TYR A 76 -6.88 12.85 -4.68
C TYR A 76 -7.85 13.55 -5.64
N LYS A 77 -7.42 13.82 -6.89
CA LYS A 77 -8.28 14.38 -7.94
C LYS A 77 -9.48 13.49 -8.30
N ARG A 78 -9.39 12.19 -8.04
CA ARG A 78 -10.49 11.21 -8.19
C ARG A 78 -11.39 11.12 -6.96
N GLY A 79 -11.14 11.94 -5.94
CA GLY A 79 -11.92 11.96 -4.70
C GLY A 79 -11.49 10.92 -3.66
N ILE A 80 -10.38 10.22 -3.89
CA ILE A 80 -9.82 9.25 -2.94
C ILE A 80 -8.98 10.02 -1.92
N LYS A 81 -9.48 10.14 -0.69
CA LYS A 81 -8.86 10.95 0.39
C LYS A 81 -8.22 10.11 1.49
N THR A 82 -8.56 8.83 1.55
CA THR A 82 -8.02 7.88 2.53
C THR A 82 -7.60 6.62 1.80
N LEU A 83 -6.46 6.07 2.20
CA LEU A 83 -5.87 4.87 1.63
C LEU A 83 -5.49 3.92 2.75
N LEU A 84 -5.79 2.64 2.54
CA LEU A 84 -5.20 1.54 3.29
C LEU A 84 -4.13 0.92 2.39
N VAL A 85 -2.87 0.98 2.82
CA VAL A 85 -1.72 0.46 2.06
C VAL A 85 -1.27 -0.84 2.73
N GLU A 86 -1.43 -1.97 2.04
CA GLU A 86 -1.22 -3.30 2.63
C GLU A 86 0.05 -4.03 2.17
N GLY A 87 0.71 -3.61 1.09
CA GLY A 87 1.96 -4.28 0.71
C GLY A 87 2.54 -3.91 -0.65
N GLY A 88 3.64 -4.55 -1.07
CA GLY A 88 4.55 -5.40 -0.27
C GLY A 88 5.51 -4.58 0.60
N GLY A 89 6.47 -5.22 1.27
CA GLY A 89 7.45 -4.52 2.12
C GLY A 89 8.19 -3.39 1.40
N THR A 90 8.44 -3.55 0.09
CA THR A 90 8.99 -2.51 -0.79
C THR A 90 8.04 -1.30 -0.97
N VAL A 91 6.73 -1.52 -1.14
CA VAL A 91 5.77 -0.42 -1.26
C VAL A 91 5.63 0.31 0.08
N ILE A 92 5.52 -0.44 1.18
CA ILE A 92 5.47 0.12 2.53
C ILE A 92 6.75 0.95 2.80
N TRP A 93 7.90 0.46 2.39
CA TRP A 93 9.16 1.21 2.43
C TRP A 93 9.08 2.52 1.66
N SER A 94 8.63 2.53 0.40
CA SER A 94 8.52 3.77 -0.39
C SER A 94 7.63 4.81 0.29
N PHE A 95 6.47 4.40 0.80
CA PHE A 95 5.57 5.29 1.55
C PHE A 95 6.23 5.87 2.82
N LEU A 96 6.95 5.03 3.58
CA LEU A 96 7.65 5.47 4.79
C LEU A 96 8.83 6.39 4.48
N ARG A 97 9.68 6.02 3.51
CA ARG A 97 10.83 6.79 3.05
C ARG A 97 10.43 8.20 2.61
N GLU A 98 9.32 8.31 1.88
CA GLU A 98 8.77 9.58 1.41
C GLU A 98 7.89 10.30 2.44
N LYS A 99 7.74 9.74 3.65
CA LYS A 99 6.93 10.31 4.76
C LYS A 99 5.46 10.55 4.37
N LEU A 100 4.90 9.66 3.57
CA LEU A 100 3.52 9.69 3.06
C LEU A 100 2.54 8.90 3.94
N VAL A 101 2.96 8.49 5.14
CA VAL A 101 2.17 7.71 6.08
C VAL A 101 1.77 8.56 7.27
N ASP A 102 0.49 8.55 7.63
CA ASP A 102 -0.01 9.21 8.84
C ASP A 102 -0.05 8.24 10.03
N GLU A 103 -0.57 7.03 9.81
CA GLU A 103 -0.79 6.01 10.83
C GLU A 103 -0.32 4.63 10.34
N LEU A 104 0.09 3.78 11.28
CA LEU A 104 0.50 2.40 11.03
C LEU A 104 -0.30 1.45 11.91
N TYR A 105 -0.82 0.40 11.30
CA TYR A 105 -1.47 -0.71 11.99
C TYR A 105 -0.63 -1.96 11.77
N ILE A 106 -0.13 -2.56 12.84
CA ILE A 106 0.73 -3.74 12.80
C ILE A 106 0.06 -4.86 13.57
N TYR A 107 -0.25 -5.96 12.88
CA TYR A 107 -0.69 -7.19 13.53
C TYR A 107 0.50 -8.12 13.77
N ILE A 108 0.67 -8.56 15.02
CA ILE A 108 1.66 -9.56 15.40
C ILE A 108 0.90 -10.82 15.83
N GLY A 109 0.99 -11.86 14.99
CA GLY A 109 0.44 -13.18 15.27
C GLY A 109 1.36 -14.03 16.15
N SER A 110 0.80 -15.06 16.79
CA SER A 110 1.53 -16.00 17.65
C SER A 110 2.27 -17.09 16.85
N ILE A 111 3.04 -16.69 15.82
CA ILE A 111 3.73 -17.59 14.88
C ILE A 111 5.16 -17.09 14.65
N ILE A 112 6.13 -18.03 14.56
CA ILE A 112 7.53 -17.75 14.22
C ILE A 112 7.84 -18.47 12.91
N ILE A 113 8.29 -17.71 11.89
CA ILE A 113 8.71 -18.24 10.59
C ILE A 113 10.25 -18.37 10.53
N GLY A 114 10.98 -17.33 10.95
CA GLY A 114 12.44 -17.25 10.83
C GLY A 114 12.94 -17.04 9.39
N GLY A 115 14.26 -17.04 9.20
CA GLY A 115 14.91 -16.95 7.88
C GLY A 115 15.41 -15.55 7.52
N GLU A 116 16.68 -15.46 7.11
CA GLU A 116 17.35 -14.20 6.75
C GLU A 116 16.74 -13.53 5.51
N LYS A 117 16.22 -14.33 4.57
CA LYS A 117 15.63 -13.86 3.30
C LYS A 117 14.11 -13.80 3.34
N THR A 118 13.50 -14.04 4.50
CA THR A 118 12.04 -14.01 4.65
C THR A 118 11.56 -12.56 4.57
N PRO A 119 10.51 -12.26 3.80
CA PRO A 119 9.98 -10.90 3.69
C PRO A 119 9.65 -10.30 5.06
N THR A 120 10.03 -9.03 5.25
CA THR A 120 9.76 -8.26 6.47
C THR A 120 8.61 -7.28 6.23
N PRO A 121 7.97 -6.75 7.30
CA PRO A 121 6.90 -5.75 7.14
C PRO A 121 7.33 -4.49 6.37
N VAL A 122 8.61 -4.11 6.47
CA VAL A 122 9.22 -3.01 5.73
C VAL A 122 10.53 -3.52 5.15
N GLU A 123 10.67 -3.43 3.83
CA GLU A 123 11.90 -3.81 3.10
C GLU A 123 12.69 -2.54 2.70
N GLY A 124 13.41 -2.60 1.58
CA GLY A 124 14.19 -1.48 1.05
C GLY A 124 15.53 -1.27 1.76
N GLU A 125 16.15 -0.13 1.49
CA GLU A 125 17.50 0.20 1.98
C GLU A 125 17.55 0.50 3.50
N GLY A 126 16.39 0.86 4.07
CA GLY A 126 16.30 1.28 5.46
C GLY A 126 16.86 2.68 5.72
N PHE A 127 16.58 3.23 6.91
CA PHE A 127 17.10 4.52 7.33
C PHE A 127 18.51 4.37 7.92
N LEU A 128 19.54 4.56 7.09
CA LEU A 128 20.95 4.43 7.52
C LEU A 128 21.45 5.60 8.38
N VAL A 129 20.87 6.78 8.22
CA VAL A 129 21.23 7.98 8.98
C VAL A 129 20.26 8.17 10.15
N LYS A 130 20.80 8.19 11.38
CA LYS A 130 20.01 8.27 12.63
C LYS A 130 18.98 9.40 12.66
N ASN A 131 19.30 10.55 12.06
CA ASN A 131 18.42 11.71 12.03
C ASN A 131 17.21 11.55 11.10
N ASN A 132 17.26 10.60 10.16
CA ASN A 132 16.17 10.31 9.22
C ASN A 132 15.25 9.18 9.72
N ILE A 133 15.61 8.50 10.81
CA ILE A 133 14.80 7.42 11.38
C ILE A 133 13.44 7.96 11.82
N LEU A 134 12.38 7.32 11.30
CA LEU A 134 11.01 7.62 11.70
C LEU A 134 10.75 7.20 13.15
N ARG A 135 10.07 8.06 13.88
CA ARG A 135 9.65 7.84 15.26
C ARG A 135 8.14 7.63 15.28
N LEU A 136 7.72 6.63 16.04
CA LEU A 136 6.32 6.23 16.17
C LEU A 136 5.85 6.48 17.60
N LYS A 137 4.63 6.98 17.73
CA LYS A 137 3.91 7.06 18.99
C LYS A 137 2.86 5.96 19.00
N LEU A 138 2.94 5.03 19.95
CA LEU A 138 1.89 4.04 20.18
C LEU A 138 0.65 4.76 20.68
N LEU A 139 -0.47 4.57 20.00
CA LEU A 139 -1.77 5.16 20.35
C LEU A 139 -2.66 4.16 21.06
N GLU A 140 -2.77 2.96 20.50
CA GLU A 140 -3.62 1.89 21.02
C GLU A 140 -2.98 0.53 20.76
N TYR A 141 -3.30 -0.45 21.62
CA TYR A 141 -3.05 -1.85 21.35
C TYR A 141 -4.25 -2.67 21.82
N SER A 142 -4.59 -3.71 21.08
CA SER A 142 -5.69 -4.60 21.43
C SER A 142 -5.35 -6.05 21.08
N LYS A 143 -5.81 -6.99 21.91
CA LYS A 143 -5.76 -8.40 21.57
C LYS A 143 -6.76 -8.66 20.45
N MET A 144 -6.30 -9.26 19.36
CA MET A 144 -7.14 -9.64 18.23
C MET A 144 -6.83 -11.09 17.86
N GLY A 145 -7.84 -11.97 17.98
CA GLY A 145 -7.63 -13.41 17.86
C GLY A 145 -6.61 -13.93 18.89
N ASP A 146 -5.58 -14.62 18.39
CA ASP A 146 -4.45 -15.13 19.16
C ASP A 146 -3.22 -14.20 19.15
N GLY A 147 -3.32 -13.03 18.52
CA GLY A 147 -2.26 -12.03 18.40
C GLY A 147 -2.61 -10.69 19.02
N ILE A 148 -1.83 -9.67 18.65
CA ILE A 148 -2.01 -8.27 19.08
C ILE A 148 -2.00 -7.34 17.87
N LEU A 149 -2.95 -6.41 17.84
CA LEU A 149 -2.97 -5.30 16.90
C LEU A 149 -2.39 -4.07 17.60
N LEU A 150 -1.40 -3.43 16.96
CA LEU A 150 -0.75 -2.22 17.43
C LEU A 150 -1.09 -1.07 16.49
N HIS A 151 -1.56 0.04 17.03
CA HIS A 151 -1.86 1.27 16.29
C HIS A 151 -0.87 2.37 16.66
N TYR A 152 -0.12 2.84 15.67
CA TYR A 152 0.88 3.88 15.82
C TYR A 152 0.53 5.10 14.96
N ARG A 153 1.00 6.26 15.40
CA ARG A 153 1.07 7.49 14.59
C ARG A 153 2.53 7.91 14.41
N LEU A 154 2.88 8.36 13.21
CA LEU A 154 4.21 8.92 12.96
C LEU A 154 4.35 10.26 13.69
N THR A 155 5.43 10.44 14.45
CA THR A 155 5.74 11.73 15.06
C THR A 155 6.47 12.59 14.04
N ARG A 156 5.85 13.68 13.59
CA ARG A 156 6.52 14.70 12.78
C ARG A 156 7.40 15.54 13.71
N LYS A 157 8.70 15.65 13.39
CA LYS A 157 9.57 16.66 14.01
C LYS A 157 9.23 18.03 13.45
#